data_AF-A0A1H0H7E3-F1
#
_entry.id   AF-A0A1H0H7E3-F1
#
_cell.length_a   1.000
_cell.length_b   1.000
_cell.length_c   1.000
_cell.angle_alpha   90.00
_cell.angle_beta   90.00
_cell.angle_gamma   90.00
#
_symmetry.space_group_name_H-M   'P 1'
#
loop_
_entity.id
_entity.type
_entity.pdbx_description
1 polymer ?
#
loop_
_entity_poly.entity_id
_entity_poly.type
_entity_poly.pdbx_seq_one_letter_code
_entity_poly.pdbx_strand_id
1 'polypeptide(L)' 'MGPKKPAVGLKRDLKDIADNLELVSGELSKLAERIDGVDITAVLNLMSMLYNDADKLRAYAAEVKEGRIVRARTELKSIR' A
#
# COMPACT_ATOMS: atom_id res chain seq x y z
N MET A 1 -0.13 29.03 -6.34
CA MET A 1 -0.89 27.88 -6.85
C MET A 1 -0.96 26.83 -5.73
N GLY A 2 -2.09 26.73 -5.03
CA GLY A 2 -2.25 25.75 -3.94
C GLY A 2 -2.42 24.34 -4.50
N PRO A 3 -2.05 23.28 -3.75
CA PRO A 3 -2.23 21.91 -4.20
C PRO A 3 -3.71 21.71 -4.57
N LYS A 4 -3.97 21.27 -5.81
CA LYS A 4 -5.33 20.99 -6.27
C LYS A 4 -5.93 19.94 -5.32
N LYS A 5 -7.08 20.23 -4.69
CA LYS A 5 -7.84 19.35 -3.76
C LYS A 5 -7.79 17.83 -4.09
N PRO A 6 -7.80 17.38 -5.37
CA PRO A 6 -7.67 15.97 -5.73
C PRO A 6 -6.39 15.27 -5.24
N ALA A 7 -5.23 15.95 -5.27
CA ALA A 7 -3.95 15.33 -4.86
C ALA A 7 -3.88 15.10 -3.34
N VAL A 8 -4.53 15.96 -2.56
CA VAL A 8 -4.62 15.81 -1.11
C VAL A 8 -5.55 14.65 -0.73
N GLY A 9 -6.68 14.52 -1.43
CA GLY A 9 -7.59 13.37 -1.28
C GLY A 9 -6.89 12.05 -1.59
N LEU A 10 -6.28 11.95 -2.77
CA LEU A 10 -5.57 10.73 -3.18
C LEU A 10 -4.43 10.34 -2.22
N LYS A 11 -3.65 11.31 -1.73
CA LYS A 11 -2.61 11.03 -0.74
C LYS A 11 -3.19 10.43 0.54
N ARG A 12 -4.30 10.99 1.04
CA ARG A 12 -4.96 10.50 2.25
C ARG A 12 -5.48 9.08 2.02
N ASP A 13 -6.19 8.87 0.93
CA ASP A 13 -6.79 7.56 0.62
C ASP A 13 -5.71 6.47 0.47
N LEU A 14 -4.57 6.77 -0.16
CA LEU A 14 -3.44 5.83 -0.25
C LEU A 14 -2.86 5.48 1.13
N LYS A 15 -2.75 6.47 2.02
CA LYS A 15 -2.29 6.23 3.39
C LYS A 15 -3.31 5.40 4.18
N ASP A 16 -4.59 5.74 4.10
CA ASP A 16 -5.66 5.03 4.81
C ASP A 16 -5.72 3.56 4.39
N ILE A 17 -5.54 3.26 3.10
CA ILE A 17 -5.46 1.87 2.62
C ILE A 17 -4.22 1.17 3.18
N ALA A 18 -3.04 1.81 3.19
CA ALA A 18 -1.84 1.22 3.75
C ALA A 18 -2.00 0.86 5.23
N ASP A 19 -2.58 1.77 6.02
CA ASP A 19 -2.79 1.58 7.45
C ASP A 19 -3.84 0.46 7.71
N ASN A 20 -4.87 0.36 6.86
CA ASN A 20 -5.82 -0.75 6.91
C ASN A 20 -5.19 -2.11 6.59
N LEU A 21 -4.30 -2.19 5.58
CA LEU A 21 -3.60 -3.43 5.25
C LEU A 21 -2.71 -3.91 6.40
N GLU A 22 -2.02 -2.99 7.07
CA GLU A 22 -1.20 -3.29 8.25
C GLU A 22 -2.06 -3.82 9.41
N LEU A 23 -3.19 -3.16 9.69
CA LEU A 23 -4.13 -3.58 10.71
C LEU A 23 -4.68 -4.98 10.42
N VAL A 24 -5.17 -5.22 9.21
CA VAL A 24 -5.75 -6.51 8.80
C VAL A 24 -4.71 -7.61 8.88
N SER A 25 -3.48 -7.35 8.45
CA SER A 25 -2.36 -8.29 8.59
C SER A 25 -2.13 -8.69 10.05
N GLY A 26 -2.08 -7.70 10.97
CA GLY A 26 -1.93 -7.98 12.40
C GLY A 26 -3.10 -8.78 13.00
N GLU A 27 -4.33 -8.50 12.58
CA GLU A 27 -5.50 -9.26 13.04
C GLU A 27 -5.52 -10.70 12.49
N LEU A 28 -5.03 -10.93 11.27
CA LEU A 28 -4.85 -12.28 10.71
C LEU A 28 -3.85 -13.11 11.53
N SER A 29 -2.74 -12.50 12.00
CA SER A 29 -1.78 -13.17 12.90
C SER A 29 -2.46 -13.67 14.16
N LYS A 30 -3.18 -12.77 14.85
CA LYS A 30 -3.88 -13.08 16.10
C LYS A 30 -4.96 -14.13 15.88
N LEU A 31 -5.62 -14.13 14.73
CA LEU A 31 -6.61 -15.14 14.39
C LEU A 31 -5.96 -16.51 14.13
N ALA A 32 -4.87 -16.55 13.38
CA ALA A 32 -4.15 -17.78 13.08
C ALA A 32 -3.58 -18.45 14.34
N GLU A 33 -3.09 -17.68 15.31
CA GLU A 33 -2.63 -18.18 16.61
C GLU A 33 -3.72 -18.88 17.44
N ARG A 34 -5.00 -18.65 17.13
CA ARG A 34 -6.15 -19.20 17.86
C ARG A 34 -6.79 -20.42 17.19
N ILE A 35 -6.32 -20.83 16.01
CA ILE A 35 -6.93 -21.91 15.22
C ILE A 35 -5.95 -23.07 15.08
N ASP A 36 -6.34 -24.21 15.64
CA ASP A 36 -5.58 -25.46 15.46
C ASP A 36 -5.62 -25.95 14.01
N GLY A 37 -4.48 -26.44 13.51
CA GLY A 37 -4.36 -26.97 12.15
C GLY A 37 -4.21 -25.92 11.06
N VAL A 38 -4.06 -24.63 11.40
CA VAL A 38 -3.68 -23.59 10.44
C VAL A 38 -2.20 -23.70 10.09
N ASP A 39 -1.90 -23.61 8.79
CA ASP A 39 -0.53 -23.41 8.33
C ASP A 39 -0.09 -21.97 8.62
N ILE A 40 0.52 -21.78 9.79
CA ILE A 40 1.02 -20.49 10.25
C ILE A 40 2.07 -19.92 9.28
N THR A 41 2.86 -20.77 8.62
CA THR A 41 3.86 -20.31 7.65
C THR A 41 3.20 -19.69 6.42
N ALA A 42 2.14 -20.31 5.91
CA ALA A 42 1.35 -19.75 4.82
C ALA A 42 0.70 -18.41 5.21
N VAL A 43 0.18 -18.29 6.43
CA VAL A 43 -0.40 -17.03 6.95
C VAL A 43 0.65 -15.93 7.05
N LEU A 44 1.82 -16.22 7.62
CA LEU A 44 2.91 -15.24 7.74
C LEU A 44 3.41 -14.76 6.38
N ASN A 45 3.45 -15.65 5.37
CA ASN A 45 3.80 -15.26 4.00
C ASN A 45 2.77 -14.30 3.39
N LEU A 46 1.47 -14.58 3.57
CA LEU A 46 0.41 -13.68 3.12
C LEU A 46 0.47 -12.32 3.84
N MET A 47 0.72 -12.32 5.15
CA MET A 47 0.93 -11.10 5.93
C MET A 47 2.12 -10.29 5.42
N SER A 48 3.23 -10.94 5.08
CA SER A 48 4.40 -10.28 4.49
C SER A 48 4.05 -9.56 3.18
N MET A 49 3.19 -10.16 2.34
CA MET A 49 2.69 -9.49 1.14
C MET A 49 1.86 -8.23 1.48
N LEU A 50 0.99 -8.29 2.48
CA LEU A 50 0.20 -7.13 2.93
C LEU A 50 1.08 -5.99 3.44
N TYR A 51 2.10 -6.30 4.24
CA TYR A 51 3.06 -5.29 4.71
C TYR A 51 3.81 -4.64 3.53
N ASN A 52 4.28 -5.44 2.58
CA ASN A 52 4.96 -4.94 1.38
C ASN A 52 4.07 -4.01 0.55
N ASP A 53 2.78 -4.32 0.43
CA ASP A 53 1.84 -3.49 -0.31
C ASP A 53 1.48 -2.20 0.44
N ALA A 54 1.37 -2.26 1.78
CA ALA A 54 1.22 -1.07 2.62
C ALA A 54 2.41 -0.11 2.44
N ASP A 55 3.64 -0.63 2.42
CA ASP A 55 4.85 0.18 2.23
C ASP A 55 4.90 0.82 0.83
N LYS A 56 4.50 0.10 -0.22
CA LYS A 56 4.37 0.68 -1.57
C LYS A 56 3.34 1.81 -1.61
N LEU A 57 2.19 1.64 -0.97
CA LEU A 57 1.15 2.66 -0.92
C LEU A 57 1.61 3.92 -0.18
N ARG A 58 2.40 3.76 0.90
CA ARG A 58 3.04 4.88 1.60
C ARG A 58 4.04 5.61 0.71
N ALA A 59 4.85 4.87 -0.05
CA ALA A 59 5.76 5.46 -1.03
C ALA A 59 5.00 6.27 -2.10
N TYR A 60 3.88 5.75 -2.63
CA TYR A 60 3.05 6.51 -3.57
C TYR A 60 2.44 7.77 -2.95
N ALA A 61 1.99 7.68 -1.70
CA ALA A 61 1.49 8.85 -0.98
C ALA A 61 2.59 9.93 -0.82
N ALA A 62 3.85 9.54 -0.63
CA ALA A 62 4.99 10.44 -0.60
C ALA A 62 5.26 11.07 -1.99
N GLU A 63 5.26 10.27 -3.05
CA GLU A 63 5.42 10.76 -4.44
C GLU A 63 4.34 11.80 -4.81
N VAL A 64 3.08 11.54 -4.44
CA VAL A 64 1.95 12.47 -4.65
C VAL A 64 2.17 13.77 -3.87
N LYS A 65 2.65 13.70 -2.62
CA LYS A 65 2.95 14.88 -1.80
C LYS A 65 4.01 15.77 -2.47
N GLU A 66 5.01 15.17 -3.10
CA GLU A 66 6.12 15.87 -3.73
C GLU A 66 5.81 16.36 -5.15
N GLY A 67 4.62 16.03 -5.68
CA GLY A 67 4.26 16.33 -7.08
C GLY A 67 5.11 15.57 -8.10
N ARG A 68 5.87 14.56 -7.65
CA ARG A 68 6.78 13.73 -8.45
C ARG A 68 6.09 12.42 -8.78
N ILE A 69 5.08 12.43 -9.66
CA ILE A 69 4.52 11.18 -10.20
C ILE A 69 5.52 10.64 -11.24
N VAL A 70 6.52 9.87 -10.79
CA VAL A 70 7.63 9.42 -11.64
C VAL A 70 7.18 8.37 -12.67
N ARG A 71 6.03 7.71 -12.43
CA ARG A 71 5.51 6.64 -13.30
C ARG A 71 5.01 7.09 -14.68
N ALA A 72 4.62 8.35 -14.85
CA ALA A 72 4.00 8.81 -16.10
C ALA A 72 4.96 9.00 -17.29
N ARG A 73 6.29 8.89 -17.10
CA ARG A 73 7.28 9.18 -18.15
C ARG A 73 7.86 7.94 -18.85
N THR A 74 7.47 6.73 -18.46
CA THR A 74 8.06 5.51 -19.06
C THR A 74 7.28 4.99 -20.27
N GLU A 75 6.03 5.42 -20.50
CA GLU A 75 5.20 4.89 -21.60
C GLU A 75 5.08 5.79 -22.85
N LEU A 76 5.64 7.00 -22.84
CA LEU A 76 5.54 7.93 -23.98
C LEU A 76 6.72 7.86 -24.98
N LYS A 77 7.60 6.85 -24.90
CA LYS A 77 8.78 6.73 -25.79
C LYS A 77 8.73 5.57 -26.80
N SER A 78 7.56 5.02 -27.12
CA SER A 78 7.47 3.95 -28.14
C SER A 78 6.35 4.13 -29.18
N ILE A 79 5.95 5.36 -29.50
CA ILE A 79 5.22 5.61 -30.74
C ILE A 79 6.12 6.48 -31.61
N ARG A 80 6.70 5.81 -32.60
CA ARG A 80 7.56 6.31 -33.67
C ARG A 80 6.73 7.01 -34.73
#